data_AF-A0AAV3Z253-F1
#
_entry.id   AF-A0AAV3Z253-F1
#
_cell.length_a   1.000
_cell.length_b   1.000
_cell.length_c   1.000
_cell.angle_alpha   90.00
_cell.angle_beta   90.00
_cell.angle_gamma   90.00
#
_symmetry.space_group_name_H-M   'P 1'
#
loop_
_entity.id
_entity.type
_entity.pdbx_description
1 polymer ?
#
loop_
_entity_poly.entity_id
_entity_poly.type
_entity_poly.pdbx_seq_one_letter_code
_entity_poly.pdbx_strand_id
1 'polypeptide(L)'
;MVVSTLRRSLVRTIRKRQATFLGHVMRRGKLEHLVTTAKFEGKRGRGRQREKIMDGLATWLGPGKVSDILAAVKDRDLWRDMIANAYKQGT
;
A
#
# COMPACT_ATOMS: atom_id res chain seq x y z
N MET A 1 -27.75 7.74 -3.56
CA MET A 1 -26.93 7.55 -2.34
C MET A 1 -26.32 6.15 -2.19
N VAL A 2 -26.92 5.05 -2.67
CA VAL A 2 -26.40 3.68 -2.48
C VAL A 2 -25.15 3.33 -3.33
N VAL A 3 -25.08 3.83 -4.57
CA VAL A 3 -23.95 3.56 -5.49
C VAL A 3 -22.64 4.17 -5.00
N SER A 4 -22.69 5.37 -4.40
CA SER A 4 -21.52 6.04 -3.82
C SER A 4 -20.94 5.30 -2.62
N THR A 5 -21.78 4.68 -1.78
CA THR A 5 -21.33 3.90 -0.61
C THR A 5 -20.72 2.56 -1.01
N LEU A 6 -21.26 1.87 -2.02
CA LEU A 6 -20.67 0.63 -2.57
C LEU A 6 -19.29 0.87 -3.18
N ARG A 7 -19.11 1.96 -3.92
CA ARG A 7 -17.80 2.32 -4.50
C ARG A 7 -16.76 2.59 -3.40
N ARG A 8 -17.16 3.24 -2.31
CA ARG A 8 -16.29 3.49 -1.14
C ARG A 8 -15.94 2.20 -0.41
N SER A 9 -16.90 1.28 -0.20
CA SER A 9 -16.64 0.01 0.49
C SER A 9 -15.73 -0.93 -0.30
N LEU A 10 -15.84 -0.95 -1.63
CA LEU A 10 -14.99 -1.73 -2.52
C LEU A 10 -13.54 -1.20 -2.53
N VAL A 11 -13.36 0.11 -2.76
CA VAL A 11 -12.01 0.73 -2.77
C VAL A 11 -11.30 0.47 -1.45
N ARG A 12 -12.00 0.61 -0.33
CA ARG A 12 -11.47 0.32 1.00
C ARG A 12 -11.04 -1.14 1.17
N THR A 13 -11.84 -2.08 0.66
CA THR A 13 -11.51 -3.51 0.69
C THR A 13 -10.27 -3.81 -0.15
N ILE A 14 -10.17 -3.22 -1.35
CA ILE A 14 -9.00 -3.35 -2.23
C ILE A 14 -7.76 -2.81 -1.54
N ARG A 15 -7.82 -1.60 -0.96
CA ARG A 15 -6.70 -0.97 -0.25
C ARG A 15 -6.23 -1.79 0.95
N LYS A 16 -7.17 -2.31 1.76
CA LYS A 16 -6.84 -3.22 2.87
C LYS A 16 -6.09 -4.46 2.38
N ARG A 17 -6.55 -5.11 1.32
CA ARG A 17 -5.88 -6.29 0.74
C ARG A 17 -4.48 -5.95 0.21
N GLN A 18 -4.33 -4.83 -0.49
CA GLN A 18 -3.04 -4.34 -0.98
C GLN A 18 -2.06 -4.10 0.18
N ALA A 19 -2.51 -3.46 1.27
CA ALA A 19 -1.69 -3.21 2.45
C ALA A 19 -1.30 -4.50 3.19
N THR A 20 -2.21 -5.46 3.32
CA THR A 20 -1.90 -6.78 3.89
C THR A 20 -0.85 -7.52 3.05
N PHE A 21 -1.01 -7.51 1.73
CA PHE A 21 -0.05 -8.14 0.81
C PHE A 21 1.32 -7.48 0.89
N LEU A 22 1.38 -6.14 0.88
CA LEU A 22 2.62 -5.40 1.05
C LEU A 22 3.31 -5.76 2.37
N GLY A 23 2.55 -5.82 3.47
CA GLY A 23 3.08 -6.22 4.77
C GLY A 23 3.67 -7.63 4.78
N HIS A 24 3.05 -8.57 4.06
CA HIS A 24 3.58 -9.92 3.89
C HIS A 24 4.91 -9.92 3.10
N VAL A 25 4.92 -9.28 1.93
CA VAL A 25 6.08 -9.21 1.04
C VAL A 25 7.29 -8.59 1.74
N MET A 26 7.08 -7.45 2.38
CA MET A 26 8.14 -6.67 3.01
C MET A 26 8.79 -7.38 4.20
N ARG A 27 8.03 -8.17 4.97
CA ARG A 27 8.55 -8.89 6.14
C ARG A 27 9.24 -10.19 5.78
N ARG A 28 8.86 -10.84 4.67
CA ARG A 28 9.51 -12.08 4.23
C ARG A 28 10.85 -11.84 3.53
N GLY A 29 11.10 -10.64 3.00
CA GLY A 29 12.42 -10.27 2.46
C GLY A 29 12.86 -11.09 1.24
N LYS A 30 11.93 -11.75 0.53
CA LYS A 30 12.20 -12.61 -0.63
C LYS A 30 12.30 -11.79 -1.93
N LEU A 31 12.33 -12.48 -3.07
CA LEU A 31 12.44 -11.85 -4.40
C LEU A 31 11.42 -10.72 -4.61
N GLU A 32 10.19 -10.92 -4.16
CA GLU A 32 9.10 -9.94 -4.27
C GLU A 32 9.43 -8.64 -3.52
N HIS A 33 10.15 -8.71 -2.40
CA HIS A 33 10.60 -7.53 -1.65
C HIS A 33 11.63 -6.74 -2.45
N LEU A 34 12.61 -7.41 -3.07
CA LEU A 34 13.64 -6.77 -3.89
C LEU A 34 13.04 -6.12 -5.14
N VAL A 35 12.10 -6.80 -5.79
CA VAL A 35 11.37 -6.27 -6.96
C VAL A 35 10.49 -5.07 -6.57
N THR A 36 9.81 -5.13 -5.42
CA THR A 36 8.90 -4.06 -4.96
C THR A 36 9.66 -2.81 -4.52
N THR A 37 10.82 -2.98 -3.88
CA THR A 37 11.68 -1.87 -3.44
C THR A 37 12.54 -1.28 -4.56
N ALA A 38 12.44 -1.82 -5.79
CA ALA A 38 13.26 -1.41 -6.93
C ALA A 38 14.78 -1.54 -6.66
N LYS A 39 15.18 -2.53 -5.84
CA LYS A 39 16.60 -2.91 -5.66
C LYS A 39 17.17 -3.69 -6.85
N PHE A 40 16.36 -3.98 -7.85
CA PHE A 40 16.79 -4.46 -9.16
C PHE A 40 17.06 -3.28 -10.08
N GLU A 41 18.24 -3.24 -10.69
CA GLU A 41 18.55 -2.31 -11.76
C GLU A 41 17.67 -2.59 -12.98
N GLY A 42 17.03 -1.54 -13.52
CA GLY A 42 16.17 -1.65 -14.69
C GLY A 42 15.15 -0.52 -14.78
N LYS A 43 15.06 0.11 -15.95
CA LYS A 43 14.02 1.11 -16.24
C LYS A 43 12.74 0.41 -16.68
N ARG A 44 11.58 0.86 -16.19
CA ARG A 44 10.30 0.36 -16.67
C ARG A 44 10.15 0.68 -18.16
N GLY A 45 9.69 -0.30 -18.94
CA GLY A 45 9.36 -0.12 -20.35
C GLY A 45 8.27 0.93 -20.57
N ARG A 46 8.26 1.51 -21.77
CA ARG A 46 7.19 2.43 -22.22
C ARG A 46 5.83 1.72 -22.17
N GLY A 47 4.76 2.45 -21.84
CA GLY A 47 3.40 1.92 -21.76
C GLY A 47 3.01 1.23 -20.44
N ARG A 48 3.96 0.88 -19.58
CA ARG A 48 3.64 0.36 -18.24
C ARG A 48 3.14 1.49 -17.33
N GLN A 49 2.09 1.23 -16.56
CA GLN A 49 1.53 2.21 -15.61
C GLN A 49 2.63 2.77 -14.69
N ARG A 50 2.70 4.10 -14.64
CA ARG A 50 3.72 4.83 -13.87
C ARG A 50 3.43 4.80 -12.38
N GLU A 51 2.15 4.89 -12.02
CA GLU A 51 1.66 4.87 -10.65
C GLU A 51 1.86 3.48 -10.03
N LYS A 52 2.54 3.44 -8.87
CA LYS A 52 2.79 2.23 -8.11
C LYS A 52 1.62 1.97 -7.15
N ILE A 53 1.42 0.69 -6.82
CA ILE A 53 0.58 0.30 -5.67
C ILE A 53 1.04 1.06 -4.41
N MET A 54 2.35 1.27 -4.26
CA MET A 54 2.95 2.07 -3.18
C MET A 54 2.49 3.52 -3.18
N ASP A 55 2.37 4.15 -4.35
CA ASP A 55 1.96 5.55 -4.45
C ASP A 55 0.49 5.69 -4.00
N GLY A 56 -0.37 4.78 -4.46
CA GLY A 56 -1.77 4.75 -4.04
C GLY A 56 -1.98 4.36 -2.57
N LEU A 57 -1.11 3.51 -2.00
CA LEU A 57 -1.13 3.18 -0.57
C LEU A 57 -0.61 4.32 0.28
N ALA A 58 0.42 5.05 -0.18
CA ALA A 58 0.93 6.21 0.53
C ALA A 58 -0.14 7.29 0.66
N THR A 59 -0.80 7.65 -0.45
CA THR A 59 -1.92 8.59 -0.41
C THR A 59 -3.05 8.13 0.53
N TRP A 60 -3.29 6.81 0.64
CA TRP A 60 -4.36 6.28 1.47
C TRP A 60 -4.02 6.17 2.97
N LEU A 61 -2.78 5.81 3.31
CA LEU A 61 -2.34 5.66 4.70
C LEU A 61 -2.01 6.99 5.38
N GLY A 62 -1.82 8.05 4.57
CA GLY A 62 -1.54 9.41 5.01
C GLY A 62 -0.35 10.01 4.23
N PRO A 63 -0.30 11.34 4.06
CA PRO A 63 0.79 12.00 3.34
C PRO A 63 2.12 11.84 4.09
N GLY A 64 2.87 10.80 3.75
CA GLY A 64 4.18 10.48 4.29
C GLY A 64 5.10 9.98 3.18
N LYS A 65 6.42 10.00 3.41
CA LYS A 65 7.36 9.47 2.43
C LYS A 65 7.19 7.95 2.35
N VAL A 66 7.42 7.38 1.18
CA VAL A 66 7.38 5.91 0.99
C VAL A 66 8.31 5.19 1.97
N SER A 67 9.45 5.80 2.33
CA SER A 67 10.38 5.31 3.36
C SER A 67 9.70 5.04 4.70
N ASP A 68 8.81 5.92 5.12
CA ASP A 68 8.19 5.90 6.44
C ASP A 68 7.17 4.75 6.51
N ILE A 69 6.47 4.52 5.41
CA ILE A 69 5.57 3.37 5.22
C ILE A 69 6.37 2.07 5.24
N LEU A 70 7.50 2.02 4.52
CA LEU A 70 8.34 0.81 4.51
C LEU A 70 8.92 0.50 5.90
N ALA A 71 9.24 1.53 6.70
CA ALA A 71 9.66 1.36 8.09
C ALA A 71 8.49 0.85 8.96
N ALA A 72 7.32 1.48 8.87
CA ALA A 72 6.14 1.12 9.64
C ALA A 72 5.66 -0.31 9.36
N VAL A 73 5.82 -0.81 8.12
CA VAL A 73 5.48 -2.19 7.76
C VAL A 73 6.23 -3.22 8.61
N LYS A 74 7.46 -2.93 9.07
CA LYS A 74 8.24 -3.86 9.88
C LYS A 74 7.61 -4.09 11.26
N ASP A 75 7.03 -3.05 11.84
CA ASP A 75 6.25 -3.12 13.07
C ASP A 75 4.84 -3.66 12.76
N ARG A 76 4.45 -4.76 13.41
CA ARG A 76 3.15 -5.39 13.13
C ARG A 76 1.98 -4.59 13.70
N ASP A 77 2.15 -4.03 14.88
CA ASP A 77 1.07 -3.38 15.61
C ASP A 77 0.85 -1.99 15.03
N LEU A 78 1.91 -1.23 14.79
CA LEU A 78 1.85 0.04 14.07
C LEU A 78 1.22 -0.14 12.68
N TRP A 79 1.62 -1.17 11.93
CA TRP A 79 1.05 -1.43 10.60
C TRP A 79 -0.45 -1.75 10.66
N ARG A 80 -0.87 -2.54 11.65
CA ARG A 80 -2.28 -2.89 11.84
C ARG A 80 -3.10 -1.67 12.20
N ASP A 81 -2.57 -0.82 13.08
CA ASP A 81 -3.23 0.41 13.52
C ASP A 81 -3.33 1.44 12.40
N MET A 82 -2.28 1.61 11.59
CA MET A 82 -2.31 2.47 10.40
C MET A 82 -3.41 2.03 9.42
N ILE A 83 -3.51 0.73 9.11
CA ILE A 83 -4.56 0.20 8.23
C ILE A 83 -5.96 0.42 8.83
N ALA A 84 -6.12 0.21 10.14
CA ALA A 84 -7.39 0.39 10.83
C ALA A 84 -7.82 1.86 10.92
N ASN A 85 -6.87 2.79 11.07
CA ASN A 85 -7.16 4.22 11.14
C ASN A 85 -7.37 4.84 9.75
N ALA A 86 -6.62 4.42 8.73
CA ALA A 86 -6.88 4.78 7.33
C ALA A 86 -8.27 4.29 6.86
N TYR A 87 -8.74 3.17 7.42
CA TYR A 87 -10.11 2.68 7.23
C TYR A 87 -11.17 3.59 7.87
N LYS A 88 -10.84 4.31 8.95
CA LYS A 88 -11.75 5.24 9.66
C LYS A 88 -11.83 6.62 9.02
N GLN A 89 -10.74 7.15 8.45
CA GLN A 89 -10.67 8.52 7.89
C GLN A 89 -11.39 8.71 6.54
N GLY A 90 -11.79 7.63 5.86
CA GLY A 90 -12.53 7.71 4.59
C GLY A 90 -14.05 7.91 4.74
N THR A 91 -14.47 8.86 5.59
CA THR A 91 -15.87 9.29 5.79
C THR A 91 -16.24 10.40 4.80
#